data_AF-A0A6P1CRG2-F1
#
_entry.id   AF-A0A6P1CRG2-F1
#
_cell.length_a   1.000
_cell.length_b   1.000
_cell.length_c   1.000
_cell.angle_alpha   90.00
_cell.angle_beta   90.00
_cell.angle_gamma   90.00
#
_symmetry.space_group_name_H-M   'P 1'
#
loop_
_entity.id
_entity.type
_entity.pdbx_description
1 polymer ?
#
loop_
_entity_poly.entity_id
_entity_poly.type
_entity_poly.pdbx_seq_one_letter_code
_entity_poly.pdbx_strand_id
1 'polypeptide(L)'
;MVAVVGVALALSGCSNDGESGSNTTPSVQRTPSAAPEALGEGAPTSPLGGTLKVWNENQMAEYTVANPHRASNGMMALDLTMEVRQGNNYVPGTFFVLTDAGKKIEQFIDYPLEPHPDWFDYSGSMVAGERREGEILFDAPEGARVEKVILYHGTLFPPVAFWTA
;
A
#
# COMPACT_ATOMS: atom_id res chain seq x y z
N MET A 1 32.90 35.89 43.65
CA MET A 1 32.59 34.68 44.42
C MET A 1 31.83 33.76 43.48
N VAL A 2 32.53 32.79 42.89
CA VAL A 2 32.02 31.89 41.84
C VAL A 2 31.96 30.50 42.45
N ALA A 3 30.79 29.88 42.47
CA ALA A 3 30.60 28.50 42.90
C ALA A 3 30.34 27.64 41.65
N VAL A 4 31.38 26.92 41.23
CA VAL A 4 31.33 25.86 40.23
C VAL A 4 31.01 24.56 40.98
N VAL A 5 29.87 23.94 40.67
CA VAL A 5 29.57 22.57 41.10
C VAL A 5 30.01 21.65 39.98
N GLY A 6 31.09 20.91 40.23
CA GLY A 6 31.58 19.84 39.38
C GLY A 6 30.87 18.52 39.67
N VAL A 7 30.74 17.69 38.64
CA VAL A 7 30.59 16.25 38.81
C VAL A 7 31.68 15.59 37.99
N ALA A 8 32.50 14.81 38.69
CA ALA A 8 33.66 14.12 38.19
C ALA A 8 33.26 12.95 37.28
N LEU A 9 33.91 12.89 36.11
CA LEU A 9 33.97 11.71 35.25
C LEU A 9 35.03 10.78 35.82
N ALA A 10 34.63 9.59 36.29
CA ALA A 10 35.54 8.52 36.66
C ALA A 10 35.27 7.28 35.80
N LEU A 11 36.38 6.73 35.30
CA LEU A 11 36.55 5.77 34.23
C LEU A 11 36.31 4.32 34.68
N SER A 12 35.80 3.50 33.78
CA SER A 12 36.31 2.15 33.51
C SER A 12 36.21 1.95 31.98
N GLY A 13 37.27 1.82 31.21
CA GLY A 13 38.58 1.26 31.51
C GLY A 13 38.59 -0.21 31.14
N CYS A 14 38.56 -0.51 29.83
CA CYS A 14 39.07 -1.74 29.24
C CYS A 14 39.72 -1.36 27.92
N SER A 15 40.99 -0.93 27.98
CA SER A 15 41.87 -0.95 26.81
C SER A 15 42.33 -2.38 26.59
N ASN A 16 42.28 -2.87 25.36
CA ASN A 16 43.50 -3.34 24.73
C ASN A 16 43.37 -3.38 23.21
N ASP A 17 44.46 -2.94 22.60
CA ASP A 17 44.68 -2.58 21.22
C ASP A 17 44.68 -3.78 20.26
N GLY A 18 44.36 -3.52 19.00
CA GLY A 18 44.41 -4.49 17.92
C GLY A 18 44.05 -3.88 16.58
N GLU A 19 44.98 -3.11 16.01
CA GLU A 19 44.92 -2.62 14.63
C GLU A 19 44.98 -3.80 13.64
N SER A 20 43.93 -3.97 12.82
CA SER A 20 44.02 -4.61 11.51
C SER A 20 42.79 -4.31 10.68
N GLY A 21 43.01 -3.70 9.53
CA GLY A 21 41.97 -3.31 8.59
C GLY A 21 41.15 -4.50 8.07
N SER A 22 39.85 -4.28 7.96
CA SER A 22 39.02 -4.95 6.97
C SER A 22 37.84 -4.03 6.64
N ASN A 23 37.83 -3.51 5.41
CA ASN A 23 36.66 -2.87 4.82
C ASN A 23 35.50 -3.87 4.84
N THR A 24 34.67 -3.79 5.87
CA THR A 24 33.45 -4.60 5.94
C THR A 24 32.30 -3.70 5.52
N THR A 25 32.00 -3.72 4.22
CA THR A 25 30.72 -3.25 3.67
C THR A 25 29.60 -3.81 4.54
N PRO A 26 28.59 -3.02 4.95
CA PRO A 26 27.44 -3.59 5.66
C PRO A 26 26.79 -4.60 4.72
N SER A 27 26.88 -5.88 5.05
CA SER A 27 26.07 -6.90 4.39
C SER A 27 24.63 -6.62 4.78
N VAL A 28 23.88 -5.97 3.87
CA VAL A 28 22.43 -5.88 3.98
C VAL A 28 21.91 -7.29 3.79
N GLN A 29 21.78 -8.01 4.89
CA GLN A 29 21.11 -9.29 4.93
C GLN A 29 19.64 -9.02 4.58
N ARG A 30 19.32 -9.12 3.29
CA ARG A 30 17.94 -9.09 2.80
C ARG A 30 17.23 -10.26 3.47
N THR A 31 16.38 -9.94 4.44
CA THR A 31 15.41 -10.90 4.96
C THR A 31 14.67 -11.50 3.77
N PRO A 32 14.55 -12.83 3.65
CA PRO A 32 13.73 -13.43 2.62
C PRO A 32 12.33 -12.79 2.68
N SER A 33 11.86 -12.28 1.55
CA SER A 33 10.48 -11.80 1.39
C SER A 33 9.56 -12.89 1.94
N ALA A 34 8.84 -12.58 3.01
CA ALA A 34 7.86 -13.51 3.58
C ALA A 34 6.93 -13.97 2.46
N ALA A 35 6.69 -15.28 2.39
CA ALA A 35 5.64 -15.85 1.56
C ALA A 35 4.32 -15.12 1.87
N PRO A 36 3.45 -14.87 0.87
CA PRO A 36 2.25 -14.09 1.08
C PRO A 36 1.45 -14.72 2.21
N GLU A 37 1.27 -13.97 3.30
CA GLU A 37 0.36 -14.32 4.37
C GLU A 37 -0.98 -14.67 3.74
N ALA A 38 -1.53 -15.83 4.11
CA ALA A 38 -2.81 -16.31 3.61
C ALA A 38 -3.84 -15.17 3.72
N LEU A 39 -4.17 -14.58 2.58
CA LEU A 39 -5.13 -13.48 2.47
C LEU A 39 -6.47 -14.01 3.00
N GLY A 40 -6.99 -13.39 4.05
CA GLY A 40 -8.06 -13.95 4.90
C GLY A 40 -9.21 -14.60 4.12
N GLU A 41 -9.51 -15.87 4.43
CA GLU A 41 -10.49 -16.73 3.75
C GLU A 41 -11.98 -16.34 3.97
N GLY A 42 -12.29 -15.06 4.14
CA GLY A 42 -13.68 -14.61 4.39
C GLY A 42 -14.11 -13.35 3.64
N ALA A 43 -13.20 -12.64 2.97
CA ALA A 43 -13.56 -11.42 2.27
C ALA A 43 -14.25 -11.73 0.93
N PRO A 44 -15.25 -10.92 0.53
CA PRO A 44 -15.94 -11.08 -0.74
C PRO A 44 -14.95 -11.05 -1.91
N THR A 45 -15.18 -11.92 -2.87
CA THR A 45 -14.35 -12.05 -4.08
C THR A 45 -15.22 -11.93 -5.32
N SER A 46 -14.72 -11.23 -6.33
CA SER A 46 -15.36 -11.09 -7.64
C SER A 46 -14.32 -11.31 -8.75
N PRO A 47 -14.70 -11.71 -9.97
CA PRO A 47 -13.84 -11.47 -11.13
C PRO A 47 -13.61 -9.96 -11.32
N LEU A 48 -12.50 -9.59 -11.98
CA LEU A 48 -12.29 -8.24 -12.50
C LEU A 48 -13.49 -7.80 -13.35
N GLY A 49 -13.90 -6.54 -13.19
CA GLY A 49 -15.11 -5.97 -13.79
C GLY A 49 -16.39 -6.19 -12.99
N GLY A 50 -16.39 -7.07 -11.99
CA GLY A 50 -17.54 -7.23 -11.09
C GLY A 50 -17.54 -6.25 -9.92
N THR A 51 -18.73 -5.94 -9.43
CA THR A 51 -18.96 -4.97 -8.34
C THR A 51 -19.12 -5.69 -7.00
N LEU A 52 -18.39 -5.24 -5.98
CA LEU A 52 -18.48 -5.74 -4.60
C LEU A 52 -19.01 -4.66 -3.65
N LYS A 53 -19.88 -5.06 -2.73
CA LYS A 53 -20.30 -4.24 -1.57
C LYS A 53 -19.29 -4.40 -0.45
N VAL A 54 -18.68 -3.31 -0.02
CA VAL A 54 -17.63 -3.29 1.00
C VAL A 54 -18.08 -2.48 2.18
N TRP A 55 -18.18 -3.14 3.33
CA TRP A 55 -18.53 -2.53 4.60
C TRP A 55 -17.27 -2.07 5.33
N ASN A 56 -17.32 -0.83 5.82
CA ASN A 56 -16.37 -0.30 6.78
C ASN A 56 -17.17 0.23 7.97
N GLU A 57 -17.16 -0.51 9.08
CA GLU A 57 -18.01 -0.28 10.24
C GLU A 57 -19.50 -0.20 9.86
N ASN A 58 -20.14 0.97 10.04
CA ASN A 58 -21.54 1.22 9.71
C ASN A 58 -21.73 1.90 8.34
N GLN A 59 -20.67 2.00 7.54
CA GLN A 59 -20.67 2.63 6.23
C GLN A 59 -20.43 1.58 5.13
N MET A 60 -20.95 1.84 3.92
CA MET A 60 -20.87 0.91 2.80
C MET A 60 -20.66 1.65 1.49
N ALA A 61 -19.74 1.13 0.68
CA ALA A 61 -19.54 1.54 -0.69
C ALA A 61 -19.51 0.33 -1.62
N GLU A 62 -19.89 0.54 -2.86
CA GLU A 62 -19.72 -0.39 -3.95
C GLU A 62 -18.44 -0.06 -4.71
N TYR A 63 -17.62 -1.09 -4.95
CA TYR A 63 -16.36 -0.99 -5.67
C TYR A 63 -16.41 -1.87 -6.91
N THR A 64 -15.97 -1.33 -8.04
CA THR A 64 -15.68 -2.11 -9.25
C THR A 64 -14.26 -1.82 -9.68
N VAL A 65 -13.45 -2.86 -9.80
CA VAL A 65 -12.09 -2.77 -10.33
C VAL A 65 -12.02 -3.55 -11.62
N ALA A 66 -11.53 -2.91 -12.68
CA ALA A 66 -11.59 -3.47 -14.03
C ALA A 66 -10.36 -3.12 -14.86
N ASN A 67 -10.31 -3.70 -16.07
CA ASN A 67 -9.46 -3.28 -17.18
C ASN A 67 -7.98 -3.04 -16.80
N PRO A 68 -7.21 -4.09 -16.42
CA PRO A 68 -5.77 -3.93 -16.23
C PRO A 68 -5.08 -3.52 -17.53
N HIS A 69 -4.34 -2.42 -17.49
CA HIS A 69 -3.66 -1.87 -18.67
C HIS A 69 -2.39 -1.09 -18.28
N ARG A 70 -1.74 -0.44 -19.26
CA ARG A 70 -0.62 0.48 -19.02
C ARG A 70 -1.07 1.92 -19.23
N ALA A 71 -0.89 2.73 -18.20
CA ALA A 71 -1.12 4.16 -18.23
C ALA A 71 -0.10 4.87 -19.15
N SER A 72 -0.38 6.13 -19.49
CA SER A 72 0.45 6.94 -20.38
C SER A 72 1.86 7.22 -19.83
N ASN A 73 1.99 7.26 -18.50
CA ASN A 73 3.28 7.33 -17.78
C ASN A 73 4.00 5.97 -17.70
N GLY A 74 3.47 4.94 -18.33
CA GLY A 74 4.03 3.61 -18.36
C GLY A 74 3.80 2.79 -17.09
N MET A 75 3.03 3.24 -16.10
CA MET A 75 2.68 2.41 -14.92
C MET A 75 1.59 1.38 -15.26
N MET A 76 1.44 0.35 -14.42
CA MET A 76 0.26 -0.51 -14.48
C MET A 76 -0.92 0.25 -13.88
N ALA A 77 -2.05 0.23 -14.59
CA ALA A 77 -3.29 0.91 -14.20
C ALA A 77 -4.46 -0.07 -14.17
N LEU A 78 -5.43 0.21 -13.30
CA LEU A 78 -6.74 -0.43 -13.29
C LEU A 78 -7.81 0.64 -13.15
N ASP A 79 -8.94 0.44 -13.83
CA ASP A 79 -10.09 1.33 -13.72
C ASP A 79 -10.80 1.03 -12.39
N LEU A 80 -10.98 2.07 -11.57
CA LEU A 80 -11.72 2.02 -10.32
C LEU A 80 -12.99 2.87 -10.45
N THR A 81 -14.11 2.24 -10.14
CA THR A 81 -15.38 2.90 -9.86
C THR A 81 -15.75 2.66 -8.41
N MET A 82 -16.10 3.73 -7.69
CA MET A 82 -16.57 3.66 -6.31
C MET A 82 -17.84 4.48 -6.14
N GLU A 83 -18.83 3.93 -5.46
CA GLU A 83 -20.04 4.66 -5.07
C GLU A 83 -20.40 4.39 -3.61
N VAL A 84 -20.53 5.43 -2.80
CA VAL A 84 -20.95 5.29 -1.41
C VAL A 84 -22.46 5.12 -1.37
N ARG A 85 -22.92 4.01 -0.80
CA ARG A 85 -24.35 3.71 -0.64
C ARG A 85 -24.86 4.06 0.75
N GLN A 86 -23.98 4.06 1.76
CA GLN A 86 -24.31 4.36 3.14
C GLN A 86 -23.11 4.99 3.86
N GLY A 87 -23.33 6.11 4.56
CA GLY A 87 -22.31 6.84 5.30
C GLY A 87 -22.24 8.31 4.92
N ASN A 88 -21.54 9.10 5.72
CA ASN A 88 -21.32 10.54 5.48
C ASN A 88 -19.85 10.94 5.65
N ASN A 89 -18.96 9.96 5.83
CA ASN A 89 -17.53 10.15 5.99
C ASN A 89 -16.79 8.88 5.55
N TYR A 90 -17.14 8.35 4.38
CA TYR A 90 -16.54 7.13 3.85
C TYR A 90 -15.21 7.50 3.21
N VAL A 91 -14.10 6.99 3.73
CA VAL A 91 -12.76 7.20 3.14
C VAL A 91 -12.46 6.06 2.19
N PRO A 92 -12.07 6.28 0.93
CA PRO A 92 -11.70 5.19 0.02
C PRO A 92 -10.58 4.31 0.59
N GLY A 93 -10.65 3.00 0.36
CA GLY A 93 -9.61 2.07 0.78
C GLY A 93 -8.39 2.07 -0.14
N THR A 94 -7.32 1.42 0.31
CA THR A 94 -6.05 1.27 -0.42
C THR A 94 -5.97 -0.07 -1.12
N PHE A 95 -5.39 -0.09 -2.32
CA PHE A 95 -5.30 -1.29 -3.14
C PHE A 95 -3.88 -1.87 -3.17
N PHE A 96 -3.83 -3.18 -3.38
CA PHE A 96 -2.62 -3.91 -3.77
C PHE A 96 -2.95 -4.80 -4.96
N VAL A 97 -1.96 -5.07 -5.79
CA VAL A 97 -2.03 -6.12 -6.82
C VAL A 97 -1.08 -7.25 -6.48
N LEU A 98 -1.54 -8.49 -6.64
CA LEU A 98 -0.70 -9.67 -6.78
C LEU A 98 -0.55 -9.93 -8.28
N THR A 99 0.70 -9.95 -8.73
CA THR A 99 1.04 -10.25 -10.12
C THR A 99 1.15 -11.75 -10.34
N ASP A 100 1.10 -12.19 -11.60
CA ASP A 100 1.32 -13.57 -12.04
C ASP A 100 2.70 -14.14 -11.66
N ALA A 101 3.67 -13.27 -11.38
CA ALA A 101 4.98 -13.65 -10.83
C ALA A 101 4.96 -13.84 -9.30
N GLY A 102 3.80 -13.74 -8.65
CA GLY A 102 3.63 -13.84 -7.20
C GLY A 102 4.10 -12.60 -6.41
N LYS A 103 4.42 -11.48 -7.09
CA LYS A 103 4.82 -10.22 -6.42
C LYS A 103 3.58 -9.44 -6.02
N LYS A 104 3.46 -9.11 -4.72
CA LYS A 104 2.50 -8.14 -4.19
C LYS A 104 3.06 -6.72 -4.32
N ILE A 105 2.26 -5.80 -4.86
CA ILE A 105 2.65 -4.41 -5.15
C ILE A 105 1.58 -3.50 -4.57
N GLU A 106 2.01 -2.51 -3.79
CA GLU A 106 1.14 -1.49 -3.24
C GLU A 106 0.74 -0.48 -4.31
N GLN A 107 -0.48 0.03 -4.19
CA GLN A 107 -0.91 1.16 -4.99
C GLN A 107 -0.02 2.38 -4.74
N PHE A 108 0.36 3.04 -5.82
CA PHE A 108 0.95 4.37 -5.75
C PHE A 108 -0.17 5.38 -5.46
N ILE A 109 -0.17 6.00 -4.26
CA ILE A 109 -1.16 7.01 -3.84
C ILE A 109 -0.56 8.42 -3.80
N ASP A 110 0.77 8.53 -3.70
CA ASP A 110 1.45 9.81 -3.73
C ASP A 110 1.16 10.52 -5.04
N TYR A 111 0.67 11.77 -4.94
CA TYR A 111 0.41 12.63 -6.09
C TYR A 111 1.64 12.56 -7.02
N PRO A 112 1.50 12.02 -8.24
CA PRO A 112 2.65 11.87 -9.11
C PRO A 112 3.23 13.27 -9.35
N LEU A 113 4.57 13.35 -9.38
CA LEU A 113 5.28 14.59 -9.73
C LEU A 113 4.82 15.16 -11.09
N GLU A 114 4.20 14.30 -11.91
CA GLU A 114 3.48 14.65 -13.12
C GLU A 114 2.00 14.21 -12.99
N PRO A 115 1.02 15.13 -13.08
CA PRO A 115 -0.39 14.79 -12.91
C PRO A 115 -0.84 13.75 -13.95
N HIS A 116 -1.39 12.62 -13.48
CA HIS A 116 -2.05 11.65 -14.33
C HIS A 116 -3.53 12.07 -14.50
N PRO A 117 -4.00 12.35 -15.73
CA PRO A 117 -5.27 13.03 -15.96
C PRO A 117 -6.48 12.23 -15.46
N ASP A 118 -6.39 10.90 -15.50
CA ASP A 118 -7.50 10.01 -15.15
C ASP A 118 -7.34 9.40 -13.75
N TRP A 119 -6.45 9.94 -12.91
CA TRP A 119 -6.19 9.38 -11.58
C TRP A 119 -7.44 9.40 -10.67
N PHE A 120 -7.68 8.31 -9.94
CA PHE A 120 -8.80 8.23 -9.00
C PHE A 120 -8.65 9.24 -7.85
N ASP A 121 -9.65 10.12 -7.67
CA ASP A 121 -9.60 11.14 -6.63
C ASP A 121 -9.79 10.56 -5.21
N TYR A 122 -8.69 10.45 -4.47
CA TYR A 122 -8.65 10.07 -3.05
C TYR A 122 -8.89 11.23 -2.08
N SER A 123 -9.21 12.44 -2.56
CA SER A 123 -9.29 13.61 -1.70
C SER A 123 -10.49 13.54 -0.74
N GLY A 124 -10.21 13.75 0.54
CA GLY A 124 -11.23 13.81 1.59
C GLY A 124 -12.03 12.52 1.76
N SER A 125 -13.20 12.67 2.39
CA SER A 125 -14.18 11.60 2.53
C SER A 125 -15.35 11.81 1.57
N MET A 126 -16.07 10.72 1.34
CA MET A 126 -17.24 10.65 0.47
C MET A 126 -18.52 10.47 1.29
N VAL A 127 -19.64 10.95 0.74
CA VAL A 127 -20.97 10.81 1.35
C VAL A 127 -21.89 9.89 0.54
N ALA A 128 -22.95 9.36 1.14
CA ALA A 128 -23.92 8.51 0.43
C ALA A 128 -24.49 9.21 -0.82
N GLY A 129 -24.50 8.47 -1.93
CA GLY A 129 -24.87 8.94 -3.27
C GLY A 129 -23.70 9.51 -4.08
N GLU A 130 -22.54 9.75 -3.47
CA GLU A 130 -21.34 10.19 -4.18
C GLU A 130 -20.69 9.03 -4.93
N ARG A 131 -20.31 9.29 -6.17
CA ARG A 131 -19.61 8.37 -7.06
C ARG A 131 -18.33 9.00 -7.57
N ARG A 132 -17.24 8.24 -7.56
CA ARG A 132 -15.95 8.62 -8.14
C ARG A 132 -15.45 7.53 -9.07
N GLU A 133 -14.74 7.95 -10.10
CA GLU A 133 -14.14 7.10 -11.11
C GLU A 133 -12.74 7.60 -11.44
N GLY A 134 -11.86 6.69 -11.81
CA GLY A 134 -10.51 6.99 -12.24
C GLY A 134 -9.60 5.76 -12.14
N GLU A 135 -8.35 5.94 -12.47
CA GLU A 135 -7.33 4.92 -12.49
C GLU A 135 -6.58 4.85 -11.16
N ILE A 136 -6.31 3.63 -10.73
CA ILE A 136 -5.38 3.33 -9.65
C ILE A 136 -4.09 2.76 -10.23
N LEU A 137 -2.94 3.31 -9.81
CA LEU A 137 -1.65 3.01 -10.44
C LEU A 137 -0.74 2.15 -9.54
N PHE A 138 0.08 1.32 -10.18
CA PHE A 138 1.03 0.42 -9.54
C PHE A 138 2.38 0.44 -10.27
N ASP A 139 3.48 0.49 -9.52
CA ASP A 139 4.84 0.34 -10.05
C ASP A 139 5.18 -1.13 -10.28
N ALA A 140 4.49 -1.72 -11.27
CA ALA A 140 4.69 -3.09 -11.70
C ALA A 140 5.64 -3.15 -12.89
N PRO A 141 6.57 -4.14 -12.92
CA PRO A 141 7.46 -4.36 -14.06
C PRO A 141 6.69 -4.44 -15.38
N GLU A 142 7.33 -4.02 -16.46
CA GLU A 142 6.76 -4.16 -17.80
C GLU A 142 6.41 -5.63 -18.10
N GLY A 143 5.24 -5.85 -18.68
CA GLY A 143 4.74 -7.19 -19.00
C GLY A 143 4.13 -7.99 -17.82
N ALA A 144 4.19 -7.47 -16.59
CA ALA A 144 3.50 -8.08 -15.46
C ALA A 144 1.98 -8.13 -15.71
N ARG A 145 1.33 -9.24 -15.31
CA ARG A 145 -0.13 -9.37 -15.37
C ARG A 145 -0.74 -9.37 -13.98
N VAL A 146 -1.91 -8.76 -13.83
CA VAL A 146 -2.69 -8.82 -12.59
C VAL A 146 -3.27 -10.21 -12.45
N GLU A 147 -3.00 -10.89 -11.34
CA GLU A 147 -3.66 -12.15 -10.96
C GLU A 147 -4.78 -11.87 -9.95
N LYS A 148 -4.53 -10.95 -9.01
CA LYS A 148 -5.49 -10.57 -7.97
C LYS A 148 -5.32 -9.11 -7.58
N VAL A 149 -6.42 -8.41 -7.34
CA VAL A 149 -6.48 -7.11 -6.68
C VAL A 149 -7.01 -7.31 -5.26
N ILE A 150 -6.42 -6.61 -4.31
CA ILE A 150 -6.73 -6.72 -2.89
C ILE A 150 -7.07 -5.33 -2.37
N LEU A 151 -8.23 -5.17 -1.72
CA LEU A 151 -8.63 -3.93 -1.07
C LEU A 151 -8.47 -4.05 0.45
N TYR A 152 -7.93 -3.00 1.05
CA TYR A 152 -7.82 -2.82 2.50
C TYR A 152 -8.54 -1.54 2.94
N HIS A 153 -9.09 -1.59 4.15
CA HIS A 153 -9.69 -0.45 4.82
C HIS A 153 -9.09 -0.32 6.22
N GLY A 154 -8.59 0.86 6.59
CA GLY A 154 -7.96 1.09 7.89
C GLY A 154 -6.55 0.50 8.00
N THR A 155 -6.22 -0.14 9.12
CA THR A 155 -4.87 -0.65 9.41
C THR A 155 -4.57 -1.97 8.70
N LEU A 156 -4.50 -1.96 7.36
CA LEU A 156 -3.93 -2.97 6.45
C LEU A 156 -4.23 -4.48 6.68
N PHE A 157 -5.05 -4.89 7.65
CA PHE A 157 -5.41 -6.28 7.92
C PHE A 157 -6.72 -6.41 8.73
N PRO A 158 -7.57 -7.40 8.41
CA PRO A 158 -7.52 -8.25 7.21
C PRO A 158 -7.93 -7.49 5.93
N PRO A 159 -7.65 -8.02 4.72
CA PRO A 159 -8.26 -7.52 3.49
C PRO A 159 -9.79 -7.54 3.57
N VAL A 160 -10.45 -6.59 2.91
CA VAL A 160 -11.92 -6.44 2.93
C VAL A 160 -12.59 -6.87 1.64
N ALA A 161 -11.85 -6.99 0.52
CA ALA A 161 -12.36 -7.50 -0.75
C ALA A 161 -11.24 -7.94 -1.69
N PHE A 162 -11.59 -8.81 -2.65
CA PHE A 162 -10.69 -9.29 -3.69
C PHE A 162 -11.33 -9.22 -5.08
N TRP A 163 -10.53 -8.90 -6.09
CA TRP A 163 -10.86 -9.14 -7.51
C TRP A 163 -9.84 -10.07 -8.14
N THR A 164 -10.27 -11.03 -8.95
CA THR A 164 -9.37 -12.00 -9.62
C THR A 164 -9.50 -11.91 -11.13
N ALA A 165 -8.38 -12.08 -11.84
CA ALA A 165 -8.33 -12.13 -13.30
C ALA A 165 -8.88 -13.44 -13.89
#